data_AF-A0A966QJC5-F1
#
_entry.id   AF-A0A966QJC5-F1
#
_cell.length_a   1.000
_cell.length_b   1.000
_cell.length_c   1.000
_cell.angle_alpha   90.00
_cell.angle_beta   90.00
_cell.angle_gamma   90.00
#
_symmetry.space_group_name_H-M   'P 1'
#
loop_
_entity.id
_entity.type
_entity.pdbx_description
1 polymer ?
#
loop_
_entity_poly.entity_id
_entity_poly.type
_entity_poly.pdbx_seq_one_letter_code
_entity_poly.pdbx_strand_id
1 'polypeptide(L)'
;TELGIGKLQSREAFIDAQAAQVNQILGLIYGLLTLSIFIAVVGIVITLLLSVFERTREIGLLRAVGMTRSQVRTTVRWESVITSLYGAVVGVILGIAMGAVLIGVLADGGLSAFRLPITGTIVILVLSFFIGVLASIYPARRATKVNVMRAIAS
;
A
#
# COMPACT_ATOMS: atom_id res chain seq x y z
N THR A 1 -17.32 32.72 -49.76
CA THR A 1 -15.87 32.47 -49.73
C THR A 1 -15.51 32.04 -48.33
N GLU A 2 -15.52 30.73 -48.10
CA GLU A 2 -15.23 30.10 -46.81
C GLU A 2 -13.72 30.15 -46.58
N LEU A 3 -13.26 31.10 -45.77
CA LEU A 3 -11.89 31.12 -45.26
C LEU A 3 -11.96 30.78 -43.78
N GLY A 4 -11.37 29.62 -43.46
CA GLY A 4 -11.34 29.02 -42.15
C GLY A 4 -10.81 29.98 -41.10
N ILE A 5 -11.73 30.44 -40.27
CA ILE A 5 -11.42 31.01 -38.95
C ILE A 5 -10.91 29.83 -38.12
N GLY A 6 -9.60 29.58 -38.18
CA GLY A 6 -8.92 28.75 -37.22
C GLY A 6 -9.35 29.23 -35.84
N LYS A 7 -10.05 28.39 -35.08
CA LYS A 7 -10.47 28.71 -33.73
C LYS A 7 -9.22 29.18 -32.99
N LEU A 8 -9.12 30.49 -32.74
CA LEU A 8 -8.19 31.05 -31.77
C LEU A 8 -8.67 30.53 -30.41
N GLN A 9 -8.34 29.26 -30.11
CA GLN A 9 -8.52 28.73 -28.77
C GLN A 9 -7.74 29.66 -27.88
N SER A 10 -8.44 30.29 -26.93
CA SER A 10 -7.79 30.99 -25.84
C SER A 10 -6.77 30.02 -25.24
N ARG A 11 -5.59 30.54 -24.88
CA ARG A 11 -4.53 29.73 -24.26
C ARG A 11 -5.07 28.87 -23.10
N GLU A 12 -6.08 29.39 -22.40
CA GLU A 12 -6.87 28.69 -21.38
C GLU A 12 -7.66 27.50 -21.93
N ALA A 13 -8.43 27.65 -23.02
CA ALA A 13 -9.18 26.55 -23.64
C ALA A 13 -8.28 25.44 -24.21
N PHE A 14 -7.07 25.78 -24.68
CA PHE A 14 -6.09 24.79 -25.13
C PHE A 14 -5.42 24.06 -23.94
N ILE A 15 -5.10 24.78 -22.86
CA ILE A 15 -4.55 24.18 -21.63
C ILE A 15 -5.59 23.26 -20.97
N ASP A 16 -6.86 23.68 -20.88
CA ASP A 16 -7.93 22.86 -20.30
C ASP A 16 -8.17 21.58 -21.11
N ALA A 17 -8.14 21.67 -22.44
CA ALA A 17 -8.28 20.48 -23.29
C ALA A 17 -7.14 19.48 -23.09
N GLN A 18 -5.89 19.94 -23.01
CA GLN A 18 -4.74 19.06 -22.71
C GLN A 18 -4.80 18.53 -21.27
N ALA A 19 -5.11 19.38 -20.30
CA ALA A 19 -5.19 19.00 -18.89
C ALA A 19 -6.30 17.97 -18.66
N ALA A 20 -7.45 18.09 -19.33
CA ALA A 20 -8.52 17.12 -19.25
C ALA A 20 -8.08 15.72 -19.70
N GLN A 21 -7.32 15.62 -20.81
CA GLN A 21 -6.81 14.36 -21.31
C GLN A 21 -5.79 13.72 -20.34
N VAL A 22 -4.87 14.53 -19.79
CA VAL A 22 -3.91 14.07 -18.77
C VAL A 22 -4.63 13.63 -17.50
N ASN A 23 -5.59 14.42 -17.01
CA ASN A 23 -6.36 14.11 -15.81
C ASN A 23 -7.18 12.82 -15.96
N GLN A 24 -7.71 12.53 -17.15
CA GLN A 24 -8.42 11.29 -17.42
C GLN A 24 -7.49 10.06 -17.30
N ILE A 25 -6.28 10.14 -17.88
CA ILE A 25 -5.28 9.07 -17.76
C ILE A 25 -4.83 8.92 -16.30
N LEU A 26 -4.54 10.03 -15.61
CA LEU A 26 -4.17 10.02 -14.19
C LEU A 26 -5.29 9.42 -13.31
N GLY A 27 -6.54 9.74 -13.59
CA GLY A 27 -7.70 9.17 -12.89
C GLY A 27 -7.77 7.65 -13.04
N LEU A 28 -7.50 7.14 -14.24
CA LEU A 28 -7.46 5.70 -14.51
C LEU A 28 -6.30 5.03 -13.74
N ILE A 29 -5.11 5.64 -13.77
CA ILE A 29 -3.94 5.17 -13.01
C ILE A 29 -4.23 5.15 -11.50
N TYR A 30 -4.82 6.23 -10.95
CA TYR A 30 -5.21 6.27 -9.53
C TYR A 30 -6.27 5.24 -9.17
N GLY A 31 -7.21 4.93 -10.08
CA GLY A 31 -8.16 3.84 -9.93
C GLY A 31 -7.46 2.48 -9.81
N LEU A 32 -6.51 2.19 -10.71
CA LEU A 32 -5.72 0.95 -10.67
C LEU A 32 -4.85 0.86 -9.41
N LEU A 33 -4.20 1.96 -9.02
CA LEU A 33 -3.42 2.02 -7.77
C LEU A 33 -4.28 1.72 -6.54
N THR A 34 -5.50 2.23 -6.49
CA THR A 34 -6.43 1.94 -5.41
C THR A 34 -6.77 0.45 -5.35
N LEU A 35 -7.00 -0.19 -6.50
CA LEU A 35 -7.22 -1.63 -6.59
C LEU A 35 -5.99 -2.44 -6.15
N SER A 36 -4.78 -2.03 -6.55
CA SER A 36 -3.54 -2.68 -6.13
C SER A 36 -3.35 -2.60 -4.62
N ILE A 37 -3.63 -1.45 -4.00
CA ILE A 37 -3.59 -1.29 -2.54
C ILE A 37 -4.59 -2.24 -1.88
N PHE A 38 -5.81 -2.33 -2.41
CA PHE A 38 -6.83 -3.24 -1.89
C PHE A 38 -6.36 -4.70 -1.91
N ILE A 39 -5.82 -5.16 -3.05
CA ILE A 39 -5.28 -6.52 -3.20
C ILE A 39 -4.12 -6.77 -2.20
N ALA A 40 -3.22 -5.80 -2.04
CA ALA A 40 -2.11 -5.90 -1.10
C ALA A 40 -2.60 -6.08 0.35
N VAL A 41 -3.62 -5.33 0.78
CA VAL A 41 -4.22 -5.46 2.11
C VAL A 41 -4.84 -6.84 2.31
N VAL A 42 -5.57 -7.35 1.32
CA VAL A 42 -6.14 -8.71 1.40
C VAL A 42 -5.03 -9.75 1.53
N GLY A 43 -3.94 -9.62 0.77
CA GLY A 43 -2.77 -10.48 0.88
C GLY A 43 -2.17 -10.48 2.29
N ILE A 44 -1.95 -9.31 2.88
CA ILE A 44 -1.45 -9.18 4.26
C ILE A 44 -2.36 -9.91 5.25
N VAL A 45 -3.69 -9.74 5.13
CA VAL A 45 -4.65 -10.40 6.03
C VAL A 45 -4.56 -11.92 5.89
N ILE A 46 -4.50 -12.46 4.67
CA ILE A 46 -4.39 -13.90 4.43
C ILE A 46 -3.08 -14.45 5.02
N THR A 47 -1.95 -13.79 4.77
CA THR A 47 -0.64 -14.20 5.30
C THR A 47 -0.62 -14.21 6.82
N LEU A 48 -1.15 -13.18 7.48
CA LEU A 48 -1.21 -13.12 8.94
C LEU A 48 -2.14 -14.18 9.52
N LEU A 49 -3.27 -14.45 8.87
CA LEU A 49 -4.16 -15.54 9.30
C LEU A 49 -3.44 -16.88 9.22
N LEU A 50 -2.72 -17.15 8.12
CA LEU A 50 -1.92 -18.37 7.97
C LEU A 50 -0.84 -18.49 9.06
N SER A 51 -0.05 -17.43 9.29
CA SER A 51 0.97 -17.39 10.35
C SER A 51 0.36 -17.69 11.73
N VAL A 52 -0.82 -17.15 12.03
CA VAL A 52 -1.53 -17.44 13.28
C VAL A 52 -1.96 -18.90 13.37
N PHE A 53 -2.41 -19.52 12.28
CA PHE A 53 -2.80 -20.93 12.26
C PHE A 53 -1.59 -21.85 12.44
N GLU A 54 -0.46 -21.56 11.81
CA GLU A 54 0.77 -22.35 11.96
C GLU A 54 1.30 -22.27 13.41
N ARG A 55 1.17 -21.12 14.05
CA ARG A 55 1.71 -20.85 15.40
C ARG A 55 0.72 -21.08 16.53
N THR A 56 -0.41 -21.72 16.25
CA THR A 56 -1.49 -21.98 17.23
C THR A 56 -0.97 -22.69 18.49
N ARG A 57 -0.07 -23.68 18.33
CA ARG A 57 0.53 -24.45 19.43
C ARG A 57 1.52 -23.61 20.25
N GLU A 58 2.33 -22.78 19.61
CA GLU A 58 3.26 -21.84 20.27
C GLU A 58 2.50 -20.83 21.13
N ILE A 59 1.44 -20.23 20.57
CA ILE A 59 0.58 -19.27 21.30
C ILE A 59 -0.11 -19.96 22.48
N GLY A 60 -0.51 -21.23 22.33
CA GLY A 60 -1.07 -22.04 23.41
C GLY A 60 -0.08 -22.25 24.57
N LEU A 61 1.18 -22.62 24.24
CA LEU A 61 2.27 -22.78 25.19
C LEU A 61 2.64 -21.47 25.89
N LEU A 62 2.82 -20.38 25.15
CA LEU A 62 3.12 -19.06 25.72
C LEU A 62 2.01 -18.60 26.68
N ARG A 63 0.75 -18.88 26.35
CA ARG A 63 -0.39 -18.61 27.24
C ARG A 63 -0.40 -19.48 28.49
N ALA A 64 0.10 -20.71 28.42
CA ALA A 64 0.23 -21.59 29.59
C ALA A 64 1.34 -21.10 30.55
N VAL A 65 2.38 -20.45 30.03
CA VAL A 65 3.47 -19.82 30.81
C VAL A 65 3.09 -18.40 31.28
N GLY A 66 1.87 -17.93 30.99
CA GLY A 66 1.32 -16.68 31.54
C GLY A 66 1.17 -15.53 30.55
N MET A 67 1.38 -15.74 29.24
CA MET A 67 1.18 -14.69 28.24
C MET A 67 -0.30 -14.25 28.18
N THR A 68 -0.52 -12.95 28.30
CA THR A 68 -1.86 -12.36 28.28
C THR A 68 -2.41 -12.25 26.85
N ARG A 69 -3.74 -12.19 26.72
CA ARG A 69 -4.39 -11.97 25.42
C ARG A 69 -3.98 -10.65 24.75
N SER A 70 -3.61 -9.63 25.55
CA SER A 70 -3.13 -8.34 25.05
C SER A 70 -1.75 -8.45 24.40
N GLN A 71 -0.84 -9.23 25.01
CA GLN A 71 0.48 -9.49 24.45
C GLN A 71 0.37 -10.20 23.10
N VAL A 72 -0.51 -11.21 22.97
CA VAL A 72 -0.73 -11.91 21.69
C VAL A 72 -1.21 -10.95 20.59
N ARG A 73 -2.16 -10.06 20.91
CA ARG A 73 -2.63 -9.03 19.96
C ARG A 73 -1.53 -8.07 19.55
N THR A 74 -0.68 -7.69 20.50
CA THR A 74 0.40 -6.75 20.28
C THR A 74 1.45 -7.35 19.36
N THR A 75 1.82 -8.62 19.54
CA THR A 75 2.74 -9.32 18.64
C THR A 75 2.21 -9.35 17.20
N VAL A 76 0.95 -9.76 17.00
CA VAL A 76 0.36 -9.83 15.65
C VAL A 76 0.26 -8.45 14.99
N ARG A 77 -0.01 -7.39 15.77
CA ARG A 77 -0.01 -6.00 15.29
C ARG A 77 1.38 -5.59 14.80
N TRP A 78 2.42 -5.86 15.60
CA TRP A 78 3.78 -5.53 15.21
C TRP A 78 4.25 -6.29 13.99
N GLU A 79 3.92 -7.58 13.88
CA GLU A 79 4.21 -8.39 12.69
C GLU A 79 3.61 -7.74 11.44
N SER A 80 2.32 -7.37 11.50
CA SER A 80 1.65 -6.68 10.38
C SER A 80 2.23 -5.31 10.05
N VAL A 81 2.57 -4.51 11.06
CA VAL A 81 3.16 -3.17 10.86
C VAL A 81 4.52 -3.31 10.17
N ILE A 82 5.36 -4.23 10.64
CA ILE A 82 6.67 -4.51 10.05
C ILE A 82 6.52 -4.96 8.60
N THR A 83 5.63 -5.91 8.30
CA THR A 83 5.38 -6.36 6.92
C THR A 83 4.91 -5.22 6.02
N SER A 84 3.98 -4.38 6.50
CA SER A 84 3.46 -3.24 5.72
C SER A 84 4.52 -2.17 5.46
N LEU A 85 5.36 -1.88 6.45
CA LEU A 85 6.42 -0.88 6.34
C LEU A 85 7.54 -1.40 5.43
N TYR A 86 7.90 -2.68 5.55
CA TYR A 86 8.86 -3.32 4.65
C TYR A 86 8.41 -3.24 3.19
N GLY A 87 7.15 -3.60 2.92
CA GLY A 87 6.56 -3.45 1.60
C GLY A 87 6.57 -2.01 1.08
N ALA A 88 6.27 -1.03 1.94
CA ALA A 88 6.30 0.38 1.57
C ALA A 88 7.72 0.88 1.26
N VAL A 89 8.72 0.52 2.07
CA VAL A 89 10.12 0.89 1.84
C VAL A 89 10.63 0.30 0.52
N VAL A 90 10.41 -1.00 0.30
CA VAL A 90 10.80 -1.67 -0.94
C VAL A 90 10.07 -1.05 -2.14
N GLY A 91 8.76 -0.80 -2.02
CA GLY A 91 7.96 -0.16 -3.08
C GLY A 91 8.43 1.25 -3.42
N VAL A 92 8.80 2.05 -2.42
CA VAL A 92 9.35 3.41 -2.63
C VAL A 92 10.69 3.34 -3.36
N ILE A 93 11.59 2.45 -2.93
CA ILE A 93 12.91 2.28 -3.57
C ILE A 93 12.73 1.87 -5.04
N LEU A 94 11.90 0.86 -5.30
CA LEU A 94 11.62 0.39 -6.66
C LEU A 94 10.93 1.46 -7.51
N GLY A 95 9.96 2.18 -6.95
CA GLY A 95 9.26 3.26 -7.63
C GLY A 95 10.18 4.42 -8.01
N ILE A 96 11.09 4.81 -7.12
CA ILE A 96 12.12 5.83 -7.39
C ILE A 96 13.07 5.35 -8.48
N ALA A 97 13.56 4.11 -8.38
CA ALA A 97 14.49 3.54 -9.37
C ALA A 97 13.85 3.45 -10.76
N MET A 98 12.62 2.93 -10.87
CA MET A 98 11.89 2.88 -12.14
C MET A 98 11.60 4.29 -12.67
N GLY A 99 11.21 5.23 -11.80
CA GLY A 99 10.98 6.62 -12.19
C GLY A 99 12.23 7.28 -12.75
N ALA A 100 13.40 7.06 -12.13
CA ALA A 100 14.67 7.57 -12.61
C ALA A 100 15.05 6.98 -13.99
N VAL A 101 14.85 5.68 -14.19
CA VAL A 101 15.06 5.02 -15.49
C VAL A 101 14.11 5.59 -16.54
N LEU A 102 12.83 5.77 -16.23
CA LEU A 102 11.83 6.28 -17.16
C LEU A 102 12.19 7.69 -17.65
N ILE A 103 12.60 8.58 -16.73
CA ILE A 103 13.05 9.93 -17.08
C ILE A 103 14.34 9.88 -17.91
N GLY A 104 15.27 8.99 -17.58
CA GLY A 104 16.47 8.79 -18.40
C GLY A 104 16.15 8.42 -19.85
N VAL A 105 15.15 7.56 -20.07
CA VAL A 105 14.71 7.15 -21.43
C VAL A 105 13.95 8.27 -22.15
N LEU A 106 13.17 9.08 -21.42
CA LEU A 106 12.38 10.18 -21.99
C LEU A 106 13.13 11.53 -22.01
N ALA A 107 14.41 11.54 -21.63
CA ALA A 107 15.21 12.76 -21.55
C ALA A 107 15.27 13.50 -22.90
N ASP A 108 15.36 12.76 -24.01
CA ASP A 108 15.37 13.30 -25.38
C ASP A 108 14.02 13.94 -25.78
N GLY A 109 12.93 13.59 -25.09
CA GLY A 109 11.59 14.14 -25.29
C GLY A 109 11.29 15.41 -24.48
N GLY A 110 12.30 15.99 -23.80
CA GLY A 110 12.16 17.23 -23.01
C GLY A 110 11.73 17.04 -21.55
N LEU A 111 11.58 15.78 -21.09
CA LEU A 111 11.34 15.45 -19.69
C LEU A 111 12.68 15.22 -18.98
N SER A 112 13.36 16.29 -18.59
CA SER A 112 14.72 16.20 -18.00
C SER A 112 14.77 16.41 -16.48
N ALA A 113 13.66 16.77 -15.83
CA ALA A 113 13.63 17.08 -14.40
C ALA A 113 13.02 15.93 -13.57
N PHE A 114 13.88 15.07 -13.01
CA PHE A 114 13.47 14.14 -11.95
C PHE A 114 13.40 14.87 -10.60
N ARG A 115 12.18 15.11 -10.12
CA ARG A 115 11.94 15.64 -8.77
C ARG A 115 11.35 14.57 -7.89
N LEU A 116 12.07 14.19 -6.84
CA LEU A 116 11.56 13.28 -5.82
C LEU A 116 10.38 13.94 -5.07
N PRO A 117 9.18 13.33 -5.07
CA PRO A 117 8.02 13.87 -4.37
C PRO A 117 8.10 13.51 -2.87
N ILE A 118 8.98 14.20 -2.13
CA ILE A 118 9.26 13.93 -0.71
C ILE A 118 7.97 13.87 0.13
N THR A 119 7.07 14.83 -0.08
CA THR A 119 5.78 14.87 0.63
C THR A 119 4.95 13.61 0.37
N GLY A 120 4.87 13.17 -0.89
CA GLY A 120 4.12 11.96 -1.25
C GLY A 120 4.73 10.70 -0.65
N THR A 121 6.06 10.60 -0.66
CA THR A 121 6.78 9.48 -0.04
C THR A 121 6.52 9.41 1.47
N ILE A 122 6.58 10.53 2.18
CA ILE A 122 6.28 10.58 3.62
C ILE A 122 4.83 10.18 3.89
N VAL A 123 3.89 10.72 3.10
CA VAL A 123 2.46 10.38 3.25
C VAL A 123 2.23 8.89 3.08
N ILE A 124 2.83 8.24 2.08
CA ILE A 124 2.71 6.79 1.84
C ILE A 124 3.31 5.98 3.00
N LEU A 125 4.46 6.38 3.54
CA LEU A 125 5.08 5.70 4.69
C LEU A 125 4.22 5.82 5.96
N VAL A 126 3.58 6.97 6.18
CA VAL A 126 2.65 7.15 7.28
C VAL A 126 1.38 6.30 7.06
N LEU A 127 0.83 6.31 5.84
CA LEU A 127 -0.32 5.50 5.47
C LEU A 127 -0.06 4.00 5.62
N SER A 128 1.12 3.51 5.24
CA SER A 128 1.44 2.08 5.33
C SER A 128 1.42 1.60 6.78
N PHE A 129 1.92 2.40 7.73
CA PHE A 129 1.81 2.12 9.16
C PHE A 129 0.34 1.96 9.58
N PHE A 130 -0.53 2.91 9.23
CA PHE A 130 -1.95 2.83 9.57
C PHE A 130 -2.65 1.64 8.90
N ILE A 131 -2.31 1.34 7.64
CA ILE A 131 -2.81 0.17 6.93
C ILE A 131 -2.40 -1.12 7.64
N GLY A 132 -1.14 -1.26 8.06
CA GLY A 132 -0.68 -2.41 8.84
C GLY A 132 -1.44 -2.57 10.16
N VAL A 133 -1.63 -1.47 10.89
CA VAL A 133 -2.44 -1.50 12.12
C VAL A 133 -3.86 -1.95 11.84
N LEU A 134 -4.53 -1.38 10.83
CA LEU A 134 -5.91 -1.71 10.48
C LEU A 134 -6.08 -3.15 9.98
N ALA A 135 -5.18 -3.60 9.10
CA ALA A 135 -5.19 -4.96 8.55
C ALA A 135 -5.04 -6.01 9.64
N SER A 136 -4.24 -5.73 10.67
CA SER A 136 -3.99 -6.67 11.78
C SER A 136 -5.17 -6.83 12.75
N ILE A 137 -6.20 -5.98 12.70
CA ILE A 137 -7.30 -5.99 13.68
C ILE A 137 -8.04 -7.33 13.67
N TYR A 138 -8.36 -7.83 12.47
CA TYR A 138 -9.06 -9.10 12.31
C TYR A 138 -8.21 -10.32 12.75
N PRO A 139 -6.98 -10.53 12.22
CA PRO A 139 -6.13 -11.65 12.62
C PRO A 139 -5.72 -11.58 14.10
N ALA A 140 -5.43 -10.40 14.66
CA ALA A 140 -5.11 -10.27 16.09
C ALA A 140 -6.28 -10.70 16.99
N ARG A 141 -7.52 -10.39 16.60
CA ARG A 141 -8.72 -10.90 17.31
C ARG A 141 -8.82 -12.42 17.17
N ARG A 142 -8.58 -12.97 15.98
CA ARG A 142 -8.64 -14.41 15.72
C ARG A 142 -7.59 -15.18 16.54
N ALA A 143 -6.35 -14.68 16.61
CA ALA A 143 -5.26 -15.26 17.41
C ALA A 143 -5.63 -15.41 18.90
N THR A 144 -6.36 -14.44 19.47
CA THR A 144 -6.81 -14.53 20.87
C THR A 144 -7.94 -15.52 21.14
N LYS A 145 -8.67 -15.93 20.10
CA LYS A 145 -9.78 -16.88 20.20
C LYS A 145 -9.35 -18.34 20.02
N VAL A 146 -8.07 -18.58 19.75
CA VAL A 146 -7.49 -19.92 19.78
C VAL A 146 -7.73 -20.53 21.16
N ASN A 147 -8.53 -21.60 21.21
CA ASN A 147 -8.93 -22.26 22.43
C ASN A 147 -7.77 -23.11 22.97
N VAL A 148 -7.16 -22.64 24.05
CA VAL A 148 -6.08 -23.34 24.77
C VAL A 148 -6.52 -24.75 25.16
N MET A 149 -7.78 -24.93 25.59
CA MET A 149 -8.36 -26.23 25.96
C MET A 149 -8.34 -27.29 24.85
N ARG A 150 -8.36 -26.88 23.56
CA ARG A 150 -8.31 -27.82 22.43
C ARG A 150 -6.87 -28.19 22.05
N ALA A 151 -5.89 -27.40 22.46
CA ALA A 151 -4.47 -27.58 22.14
C ALA A 151 -3.72 -28.44 23.17
N ILE A 152 -4.30 -28.67 24.36
CA ILE A 152 -3.76 -29.55 25.42
C ILE A 152 -4.42 -30.92 25.44
N ALA A 153 -5.54 -31.09 24.73
CA ALA A 153 -6.30 -32.35 24.65
C ALA A 153 -5.97 -33.18 23.40
N SER A 154 -5.00 -32.75 22.59
CA SER A 154 -4.45 -33.43 21.41
C SER A 154 -2.94 -33.50 21.51
#